data_AF-A0A942GQU2-F1
#
_entry.id   AF-A0A942GQU2-F1
#
_cell.length_a   1.000
_cell.length_b   1.000
_cell.length_c   1.000
_cell.angle_alpha   90.00
_cell.angle_beta   90.00
_cell.angle_gamma   90.00
#
_symmetry.space_group_name_H-M   'P 1'
#
loop_
_entity.id
_entity.type
_entity.pdbx_description
1 polymer ?
#
loop_
_entity_poly.entity_id
_entity_poly.type
_entity_poly.pdbx_seq_one_letter_code
_entity_poly.pdbx_strand_id
1 'polypeptide(L)'
;VAYRVTKASCSEVKQAHALIDELSVAKPEILKVCGNFIADRGYDDGKLIEKLWDDYGIKAIIDIRNLWKDGEGTRLLGNHDNIVYDYRGTVYAVAQRYKAARNGLWWL
;
A
#
# COMPACT_ATOMS: atom_id res chain seq x y z
N VAL A 1 16.36 -16.12 -16.58
CA VAL A 1 15.78 -15.88 -15.23
C VAL A 1 16.85 -15.24 -14.38
N ALA A 2 16.61 -14.07 -13.78
CA ALA A 2 17.49 -13.48 -12.78
C ALA A 2 17.05 -13.99 -11.40
N TYR A 3 17.99 -14.48 -10.58
CA TYR A 3 17.71 -14.94 -9.23
C TYR A 3 18.93 -14.77 -8.33
N ARG A 4 18.71 -14.69 -7.03
CA ARG A 4 19.76 -14.65 -6.01
C ARG A 4 19.33 -15.42 -4.78
N VAL A 5 20.21 -16.29 -4.30
CA VAL A 5 20.00 -17.00 -3.03
C VAL A 5 20.67 -16.20 -1.92
N THR A 6 19.91 -15.82 -0.91
CA THR A 6 20.40 -15.10 0.26
C THR A 6 20.00 -15.81 1.54
N LYS A 7 20.60 -15.43 2.68
CA LYS A 7 20.17 -15.94 3.98
C LYS A 7 18.74 -15.48 4.27
N ALA A 8 17.95 -16.28 4.98
CA ALA A 8 16.57 -15.93 5.35
C ALA A 8 16.45 -14.64 6.18
N SER A 9 17.53 -14.20 6.83
CA SER A 9 17.58 -12.93 7.58
C SER A 9 17.71 -11.69 6.68
N CYS A 10 17.97 -11.86 5.40
CA CYS A 10 18.10 -10.76 4.45
C CYS A 10 16.71 -10.25 4.05
N SER A 11 16.56 -8.93 4.00
CA SER A 11 15.30 -8.29 3.61
C SER A 11 15.00 -8.52 2.13
N GLU A 12 13.85 -9.16 1.85
CA GLU A 12 13.30 -9.36 0.49
C GLU A 12 13.24 -8.04 -0.29
N VAL A 13 12.68 -6.99 0.31
CA VAL A 13 12.60 -5.63 -0.28
C VAL A 13 13.96 -5.16 -0.80
N LYS A 14 15.02 -5.26 0.01
CA LYS A 14 16.37 -4.84 -0.40
C LYS A 14 16.90 -5.68 -1.55
N GLN A 15 16.60 -6.98 -1.57
CA GLN A 15 17.02 -7.86 -2.66
C GLN A 15 16.23 -7.58 -3.95
N ALA A 16 14.94 -7.26 -3.85
CA ALA A 16 14.13 -6.87 -5.01
C ALA A 16 14.68 -5.63 -5.70
N HIS A 17 15.00 -4.57 -4.94
CA HIS A 17 15.61 -3.36 -5.48
C HIS A 17 16.89 -3.67 -6.27
N ALA A 18 17.79 -4.47 -5.68
CA ALA A 18 19.04 -4.85 -6.32
C ALA A 18 18.84 -5.73 -7.56
N LEU A 19 17.86 -6.65 -7.54
CA LEU A 19 17.55 -7.49 -8.70
C LEU A 19 16.96 -6.68 -9.85
N ILE A 20 16.12 -5.67 -9.58
CA ILE A 20 15.60 -4.77 -10.60
C ILE A 20 16.72 -3.94 -11.21
N ASP A 21 17.65 -3.42 -10.40
CA ASP A 21 18.83 -2.68 -10.88
C ASP A 21 19.74 -3.55 -11.76
N GLU A 22 19.97 -4.80 -11.37
CA GLU A 22 20.74 -5.72 -12.19
C GLU A 22 20.01 -6.09 -13.48
N LEU A 23 18.70 -6.26 -13.43
CA LEU A 23 17.89 -6.58 -14.61
C LEU A 23 17.88 -5.41 -15.60
N SER A 24 17.87 -4.17 -15.13
CA SER A 24 17.89 -2.98 -15.99
C SER A 24 19.19 -2.84 -16.78
N VAL A 25 20.31 -3.32 -16.22
CA VAL A 25 21.61 -3.34 -16.91
C VAL A 25 21.74 -4.59 -17.78
N ALA A 26 21.46 -5.77 -17.23
CA ALA A 26 21.75 -7.04 -17.89
C ALA A 26 20.76 -7.37 -19.00
N LYS A 27 19.48 -7.02 -18.83
CA LYS A 27 18.36 -7.36 -19.73
C LYS A 27 17.29 -6.26 -19.75
N PRO A 28 17.63 -5.03 -20.17
CA PRO A 28 16.70 -3.90 -20.19
C PRO A 28 15.45 -4.18 -21.03
N GLU A 29 15.54 -5.04 -22.04
CA GLU A 29 14.41 -5.44 -22.89
C GLU A 29 13.26 -6.08 -22.10
N ILE A 30 13.56 -6.77 -20.98
CA ILE A 30 12.53 -7.38 -20.12
C ILE A 30 11.74 -6.29 -19.42
N LEU A 31 12.41 -5.30 -18.84
CA LEU A 31 11.74 -4.19 -18.14
C LEU A 31 10.92 -3.32 -19.10
N LYS A 32 11.37 -3.15 -20.34
CA LYS A 32 10.64 -2.39 -21.37
C LYS A 32 9.30 -3.01 -21.78
N VAL A 33 9.18 -4.34 -21.71
CA VAL A 33 7.94 -5.05 -22.11
C VAL A 33 7.12 -5.55 -20.92
N CYS A 34 7.67 -5.47 -19.71
CA CYS A 34 6.98 -5.88 -18.50
C CYS A 34 5.83 -4.92 -18.21
N GLY A 35 4.59 -5.42 -18.15
CA GLY A 35 3.44 -4.61 -17.79
C GLY A 35 3.16 -4.61 -16.28
N ASN A 36 3.44 -5.72 -15.60
CA ASN A 36 3.08 -5.92 -14.20
C ASN A 36 4.20 -6.63 -13.43
N PHE A 37 4.43 -6.19 -12.20
CA PHE A 37 5.26 -6.86 -11.21
C PHE A 37 4.35 -7.46 -10.14
N ILE A 38 4.34 -8.79 -10.01
CA ILE A 38 3.47 -9.51 -9.08
C ILE A 38 4.35 -10.10 -7.98
N ALA A 39 4.04 -9.79 -6.72
CA ALA A 39 4.81 -10.30 -5.58
C ALA A 39 3.95 -10.42 -4.31
N ASP A 40 4.48 -11.12 -3.31
CA ASP A 40 3.82 -11.25 -2.01
C ASP A 40 3.96 -9.97 -1.15
N ARG A 41 3.25 -9.95 -0.02
CA ARG A 41 3.24 -8.82 0.94
C ARG A 41 4.60 -8.42 1.51
N GLY A 42 5.61 -9.30 1.42
CA GLY A 42 6.98 -9.01 1.83
C GLY A 42 7.64 -7.95 0.95
N TYR A 43 7.12 -7.73 -0.25
CA TYR A 43 7.58 -6.74 -1.22
C TYR A 43 6.80 -5.42 -1.17
N ASP A 44 5.82 -5.29 -0.26
CA ASP A 44 5.05 -4.06 -0.07
C ASP A 44 5.93 -2.96 0.57
N ASP A 45 6.61 -2.25 -0.32
CA ASP A 45 7.54 -1.15 -0.07
C ASP A 45 7.25 -0.02 -1.05
N GLY A 46 6.88 1.15 -0.53
CA GLY A 46 6.53 2.31 -1.35
C GLY A 46 7.62 2.69 -2.35
N LYS A 47 8.89 2.62 -1.96
CA LYS A 47 10.02 2.94 -2.85
C LYS A 47 10.16 1.96 -4.00
N LEU A 48 9.89 0.67 -3.77
CA LEU A 48 9.90 -0.32 -4.84
C LEU A 48 8.76 -0.06 -5.83
N ILE A 49 7.57 0.26 -5.33
CA ILE A 49 6.39 0.56 -6.15
C ILE A 49 6.62 1.83 -6.98
N GLU A 50 7.13 2.90 -6.37
CA GLU A 50 7.52 4.15 -7.05
C GLU A 50 8.54 3.87 -8.15
N LYS A 51 9.63 3.16 -7.84
CA LYS A 51 10.67 2.79 -8.81
C LYS A 51 10.11 2.01 -10.01
N LEU A 52 9.25 1.02 -9.77
CA LEU A 52 8.64 0.23 -10.83
C LEU A 52 7.77 1.08 -11.76
N TRP A 53 7.00 2.01 -11.20
CA TRP A 53 6.09 2.85 -11.96
C TRP A 53 6.81 3.99 -12.67
N ASP A 54 7.60 4.77 -11.94
CA ASP A 54 8.20 6.00 -12.43
C ASP A 54 9.32 5.72 -13.44
N ASP A 55 10.16 4.71 -13.20
CA ASP A 55 11.30 4.42 -14.06
C ASP A 55 10.93 3.51 -15.24
N TYR A 56 9.95 2.61 -15.05
CA TYR A 56 9.68 1.52 -16.00
C TYR A 56 8.23 1.42 -16.46
N GLY A 57 7.28 2.18 -15.89
CA GLY A 57 5.86 2.08 -16.21
C GLY A 57 5.22 0.73 -15.81
N ILE A 58 5.86 0.00 -14.89
CA ILE A 58 5.43 -1.34 -14.46
C ILE A 58 4.44 -1.19 -13.31
N LYS A 59 3.25 -1.81 -13.44
CA LYS A 59 2.25 -1.81 -12.37
C LYS A 59 2.60 -2.84 -11.31
N ALA A 60 2.75 -2.40 -10.06
CA ALA A 60 2.90 -3.31 -8.93
C ALA A 60 1.55 -3.91 -8.52
N ILE A 61 1.46 -5.24 -8.50
CA ILE A 61 0.33 -6.01 -7.97
C ILE A 61 0.87 -6.80 -6.77
N ILE A 62 0.82 -6.16 -5.60
CA ILE A 62 1.44 -6.65 -4.37
C ILE A 62 0.39 -6.65 -3.27
N ASP A 63 0.34 -7.72 -2.48
CA ASP A 63 -0.53 -7.78 -1.30
C ASP A 63 -0.12 -6.73 -0.26
N ILE A 64 -1.07 -5.92 0.21
CA ILE A 64 -0.79 -4.88 1.19
C ILE A 64 -0.42 -5.48 2.55
N ARG A 65 0.65 -4.98 3.16
CA ARG A 65 1.11 -5.33 4.50
C ARG A 65 0.54 -4.36 5.54
N ASN A 66 -0.13 -4.89 6.56
CA ASN A 66 -0.57 -4.08 7.69
C ASN A 66 0.62 -3.70 8.60
N LEU A 67 0.99 -2.42 8.62
CA LEU A 67 2.05 -1.85 9.46
C LEU A 67 1.51 -0.97 10.59
N TRP A 68 0.19 -0.88 10.77
CA TRP A 68 -0.42 -0.07 11.82
C TRP A 68 -0.20 -0.76 13.17
N LYS A 69 0.21 0.01 14.18
CA LYS A 69 0.65 -0.51 15.49
C LYS A 69 -0.31 -0.19 16.64
N ASP A 70 -1.16 0.79 16.44
CA ASP A 70 -2.12 1.32 17.42
C ASP A 70 -3.38 0.47 17.55
N GLY A 71 -3.62 -0.45 16.61
CA GLY A 71 -4.84 -1.26 16.55
C GLY A 71 -6.04 -0.49 16.03
N GLU A 72 -5.86 0.72 15.50
CA GLU A 72 -6.93 1.50 14.90
C GLU A 72 -7.43 0.82 13.63
N GLY A 73 -8.76 0.79 13.44
CA GLY A 73 -9.37 0.20 12.24
C GLY A 73 -9.32 1.13 11.03
N THR A 74 -9.28 2.45 11.26
CA THR A 74 -9.31 3.47 10.20
C THR A 74 -8.55 4.73 10.61
N ARG A 75 -8.01 5.48 9.64
CA ARG A 75 -7.38 6.80 9.83
C ARG A 75 -8.03 7.86 8.95
N LEU A 76 -8.02 9.13 9.38
CA LEU A 76 -8.50 10.25 8.56
C LEU A 76 -7.65 10.42 7.29
N LEU A 77 -8.33 10.65 6.17
CA LEU A 77 -7.67 10.91 4.90
C LEU A 77 -7.27 12.39 4.83
N GLY A 78 -5.98 12.67 4.97
CA GLY A 78 -5.45 14.04 4.89
C GLY A 78 -6.13 15.00 5.88
N ASN A 79 -6.61 16.14 5.37
CA ASN A 79 -7.29 17.17 6.15
C ASN A 79 -8.82 17.10 6.02
N HIS A 80 -9.38 15.96 5.59
CA HIS A 80 -10.82 15.77 5.56
C HIS A 80 -11.36 15.55 6.98
N ASP A 81 -12.58 16.03 7.25
CA ASP A 81 -13.21 15.88 8.57
C ASP A 81 -13.96 14.55 8.73
N ASN A 82 -14.33 13.91 7.62
CA ASN A 82 -15.28 12.80 7.62
C ASN A 82 -14.93 11.68 6.64
N ILE A 83 -13.75 11.73 6.00
CA ILE A 83 -13.28 10.67 5.11
C ILE A 83 -12.19 9.88 5.84
N VAL A 84 -12.40 8.58 5.99
CA VAL A 84 -11.45 7.68 6.63
C VAL A 84 -11.09 6.53 5.70
N TYR A 85 -9.94 5.92 5.90
CA TYR A 85 -9.52 4.72 5.17
C TYR A 85 -9.00 3.65 6.12
N ASP A 86 -9.07 2.37 5.74
CA ASP A 86 -8.46 1.26 6.46
C ASP A 86 -7.05 0.95 5.93
N TYR A 87 -6.32 0.03 6.59
CA TYR A 87 -4.97 -0.33 6.18
C TYR A 87 -4.88 -0.94 4.76
N ARG A 88 -6.00 -1.40 4.19
CA ARG A 88 -6.08 -1.99 2.84
C ARG A 88 -6.40 -0.94 1.78
N GLY A 89 -6.61 0.32 2.18
CA GLY A 89 -6.99 1.41 1.29
C GLY A 89 -8.48 1.48 0.97
N THR A 90 -9.34 0.74 1.69
CA THR A 90 -10.79 0.94 1.56
C THR A 90 -11.15 2.31 2.12
N VAL A 91 -11.81 3.16 1.35
CA VAL A 91 -12.19 4.52 1.75
C VAL A 91 -13.67 4.57 2.14
N TYR A 92 -13.96 5.22 3.27
CA TYR A 92 -15.30 5.39 3.83
C TYR A 92 -15.60 6.88 4.05
N ALA A 93 -16.84 7.29 3.76
CA ALA A 93 -17.37 8.58 4.18
C ALA A 93 -18.26 8.39 5.42
N VAL A 94 -17.91 9.05 6.52
CA VAL A 94 -18.60 8.91 7.81
C VAL A 94 -19.60 10.05 7.98
N ALA A 95 -20.89 9.71 8.02
CA ALA A 95 -21.93 10.69 8.35
C ALA A 95 -22.06 10.83 9.87
N GLN A 96 -22.19 12.05 10.36
CA GLN A 96 -22.46 12.31 11.78
C GLN A 96 -23.87 11.81 12.11
N ARG A 97 -23.96 10.82 13.01
CA ARG A 97 -25.26 10.35 13.49
C ARG A 97 -25.86 11.41 14.41
N TYR A 98 -26.82 12.19 13.92
CA TYR A 98 -27.61 13.07 14.76
C TYR A 98 -28.33 12.25 15.84
N LYS A 99 -27.95 12.43 17.10
CA LYS A 99 -28.80 12.02 18.23
C LYS A 99 -29.97 13.00 18.27
N ALA A 100 -31.16 12.56 17.87
CA ALA A 100 -32.38 13.35 18.06
C ALA A 100 -32.50 13.70 19.54
N ALA A 101 -32.48 14.99 19.86
CA ALA A 101 -32.80 15.47 21.20
C ALA A 101 -34.24 15.03 21.52
N ARG A 102 -34.41 14.16 22.52
CA ARG A 102 -35.73 13.93 23.11
C ARG A 102 -36.10 15.21 23.87
N ASN A 103 -36.76 16.14 23.18
CA ASN A 103 -37.41 17.27 23.81
C ASN A 103 -38.55 16.72 24.68
N GLY A 104 -38.26 16.55 25.97
CA GLY A 104 -39.26 16.28 26.99
C GLY A 104 -40.14 17.52 27.14
N LEU A 105 -41.25 17.56 26.41
CA LEU A 105 -42.41 18.37 26.78
C LEU A 105 -43.01 17.77 28.05
N TRP A 106 -42.62 18.29 29.20
CA TRP A 106 -43.41 18.19 30.42
C TRP A 106 -44.32 19.41 30.46
N TRP A 107 -45.55 19.24 29.97
CA TRP A 107 -46.68 20.03 30.47
C TRP A 107 -47.10 19.41 31.80
N LEU A 108 -46.89 20.14 32.90
CA LEU A 108 -47.72 20.26 34.11
C LEU A 108 -46.97 21.06 35.18
#